data_AF-A0A4S1WWB6-F1
#
_entry.id   AF-A0A4S1WWB6-F1
#
_cell.length_a   1.000
_cell.length_b   1.000
_cell.length_c   1.000
_cell.angle_alpha   90.00
_cell.angle_beta   90.00
_cell.angle_gamma   90.00
#
_symmetry.space_group_name_H-M   'P 1'
#
loop_
_entity.id
_entity.type
_entity.pdbx_description
1 polymer ?
#
loop_
_entity_poly.entity_id
_entity_poly.type
_entity_poly.pdbx_seq_one_letter_code
_entity_poly.pdbx_strand_id
1 'polypeptide(L)'
;MAALLVATPTLAQSRIDRARTAVAEATAKVEAAEKAGATTHASETMARAQESLRVARDQLARDHRDSTINEARRASGLADQALEEAERNKTAQASNEREQRLAAEAAANAAASDAAAEREQRAAAESAAAQAQNQAAAASQQAAAAQQAATVAAAEAAAAKESSTTITTTTSAPAARSYSSKKTTVKRTVRKPATTAAPRTTTTTTVETKNN
;
A
#
# COMPACT_ATOMS: atom_id res chain seq x y z
N MET A 1 105.64 -12.96 25.45
CA MET A 1 104.24 -12.61 25.77
C MET A 1 103.51 -12.37 24.47
N ALA A 2 102.68 -13.32 24.03
CA ALA A 2 101.83 -13.16 22.86
C ALA A 2 100.46 -12.66 23.31
N ALA A 3 100.11 -11.43 22.92
CA ALA A 3 98.80 -10.84 23.20
C ALA A 3 97.76 -11.46 22.25
N LEU A 4 96.80 -12.19 22.83
CA LEU A 4 95.66 -12.75 22.12
C LEU A 4 94.64 -11.64 21.88
N LEU A 5 94.61 -11.08 20.67
CA LEU A 5 93.50 -10.23 20.20
C LEU A 5 92.27 -11.12 19.98
N VAL A 6 91.42 -11.22 20.99
CA VAL A 6 90.06 -11.77 20.83
C VAL A 6 89.21 -10.72 20.14
N ALA A 7 89.13 -10.80 18.82
CA ALA A 7 88.17 -10.06 18.02
C ALA A 7 86.77 -10.65 18.28
N THR A 8 85.99 -10.03 19.17
CA THR A 8 84.58 -10.37 19.35
C THR A 8 83.81 -9.99 18.09
N PRO A 9 83.07 -10.91 17.42
CA PRO A 9 82.14 -10.53 16.37
C PRO A 9 81.13 -9.54 16.96
N THR A 10 81.08 -8.37 16.33
CA THR A 10 80.55 -7.15 16.90
C THR A 10 79.02 -7.20 16.94
N LEU A 11 78.41 -6.75 18.05
CA LEU A 11 76.95 -6.56 18.20
C LEU A 11 76.30 -5.80 17.03
N ALA A 12 77.09 -5.04 16.28
CA ALA A 12 76.70 -4.35 15.06
C ALA A 12 76.16 -5.30 13.98
N GLN A 13 76.81 -6.44 13.72
CA GLN A 13 76.38 -7.39 12.70
C GLN A 13 74.99 -7.97 13.03
N SER A 14 74.79 -8.35 14.30
CA SER A 14 73.51 -8.86 14.81
C SER A 14 72.34 -7.87 14.66
N ARG A 15 72.60 -6.55 14.75
CA ARG A 15 71.55 -5.53 14.57
C ARG A 15 71.12 -5.36 13.11
N ILE A 16 72.05 -5.50 12.15
CA ILE A 16 71.71 -5.45 10.72
C ILE A 16 70.81 -6.62 10.36
N ASP A 17 71.17 -7.82 10.83
CA ASP A 17 70.38 -9.03 10.56
C ASP A 17 68.97 -8.92 11.17
N ARG A 18 68.86 -8.40 12.40
CA ARG A 18 67.56 -8.12 13.02
C ARG A 18 66.72 -7.12 12.21
N ALA A 19 67.33 -6.06 11.68
CA ALA A 19 66.63 -5.07 10.86
C ALA A 19 66.13 -5.67 9.54
N ARG A 20 66.94 -6.52 8.88
CA ARG A 20 66.54 -7.27 7.68
C ARG A 20 65.38 -8.22 7.97
N THR A 21 65.45 -8.96 9.07
CA THR A 21 64.35 -9.85 9.51
C THR A 21 63.07 -9.06 9.77
N ALA A 22 63.14 -7.91 10.44
CA ALA A 22 61.96 -7.07 10.70
C ALA A 22 61.30 -6.57 9.41
N VAL A 23 62.09 -6.12 8.41
CA VAL A 23 61.56 -5.69 7.10
C VAL A 23 60.95 -6.87 6.34
N ALA A 24 61.54 -8.05 6.42
CA ALA A 24 60.99 -9.26 5.79
C ALA A 24 59.65 -9.66 6.42
N GLU A 25 59.56 -9.65 7.76
CA GLU A 25 58.31 -9.93 8.48
C GLU A 25 57.23 -8.90 8.14
N ALA A 26 57.56 -7.60 8.16
CA ALA A 26 56.65 -6.54 7.78
C ALA A 26 56.17 -6.69 6.33
N THR A 27 57.06 -7.07 5.41
CA THR A 27 56.70 -7.35 4.00
C THR A 27 55.70 -8.50 3.93
N ALA A 28 55.97 -9.62 4.61
CA ALA A 28 55.08 -10.77 4.61
C ALA A 28 53.69 -10.43 5.18
N LYS A 29 53.61 -9.61 6.24
CA LYS A 29 52.34 -9.16 6.81
C LYS A 29 51.56 -8.23 5.89
N VAL A 30 52.23 -7.27 5.25
CA VAL A 30 51.59 -6.38 4.26
C VAL A 30 51.04 -7.20 3.10
N GLU A 31 51.83 -8.15 2.54
CA GLU A 31 51.36 -9.03 1.47
C GLU A 31 50.21 -9.95 1.91
N ALA A 32 50.22 -10.44 3.15
CA ALA A 32 49.13 -11.25 3.70
C ALA A 32 47.85 -10.42 3.82
N ALA A 33 47.94 -9.18 4.31
CA ALA A 33 46.81 -8.26 4.40
C ALA A 33 46.27 -7.88 3.01
N GLU A 34 47.14 -7.65 2.02
CA GLU A 34 46.75 -7.43 0.62
C GLU A 34 45.96 -8.64 0.06
N LYS A 35 46.48 -9.85 0.24
CA LYS A 35 45.81 -11.09 -0.19
C LYS A 35 44.48 -11.33 0.53
N ALA A 36 44.36 -10.88 1.78
CA ALA A 36 43.13 -10.93 2.55
C ALA A 36 42.08 -9.89 2.09
N GLY A 37 42.43 -9.00 1.15
CA GLY A 37 41.52 -7.99 0.61
C GLY A 37 41.50 -6.67 1.39
N ALA A 38 42.50 -6.43 2.24
CA ALA A 38 42.59 -5.18 3.00
C ALA A 38 42.77 -3.95 2.10
N THR A 39 43.27 -4.11 0.87
CA THR A 39 43.35 -3.03 -0.12
C THR A 39 41.98 -2.51 -0.55
N THR A 40 40.96 -3.37 -0.55
CA THR A 40 39.59 -3.00 -0.92
C THR A 40 38.81 -2.44 0.27
N HIS A 41 38.95 -3.08 1.42
CA HIS A 41 38.09 -2.80 2.58
C HIS A 41 38.75 -1.90 3.63
N ALA A 42 40.07 -1.67 3.57
CA ALA A 42 40.84 -0.83 4.50
C ALA A 42 41.97 -0.07 3.77
N SER A 43 41.63 0.54 2.62
CA SER A 43 42.59 1.12 1.67
C SER A 43 43.52 2.17 2.29
N GLU A 44 43.01 3.04 3.15
CA GLU A 44 43.80 4.09 3.79
C GLU A 44 44.85 3.52 4.76
N THR A 45 44.45 2.56 5.61
CA THR A 45 45.33 1.92 6.59
C THR A 45 46.39 1.09 5.88
N MET A 46 46.02 0.39 4.79
CA MET A 46 46.98 -0.31 3.93
C MET A 46 47.98 0.63 3.25
N ALA A 47 47.54 1.78 2.74
CA ALA A 47 48.42 2.77 2.13
C ALA A 47 49.46 3.30 3.15
N ARG A 48 49.04 3.52 4.40
CA ARG A 48 49.95 3.89 5.49
C ARG A 48 50.94 2.77 5.82
N ALA A 49 50.50 1.51 5.83
CA ALA A 49 51.37 0.35 6.07
C ALA A 49 52.45 0.21 4.98
N GLN A 50 52.08 0.38 3.71
CA GLN A 50 52.99 0.35 2.57
C GLN A 50 54.00 1.51 2.62
N GLU A 51 53.55 2.71 2.98
CA GLU A 51 54.43 3.87 3.13
C GLU A 51 55.46 3.65 4.26
N SER A 52 55.01 3.16 5.42
CA SER A 52 55.91 2.75 6.50
C SER A 52 56.94 1.72 6.03
N LEU A 53 56.51 0.69 5.29
CA LEU A 53 57.43 -0.31 4.75
C LEU A 53 58.46 0.28 3.78
N ARG A 54 58.05 1.26 2.96
CA ARG A 54 58.95 2.00 2.06
C ARG A 54 59.99 2.79 2.85
N VAL A 55 59.58 3.49 3.89
CA VAL A 55 60.48 4.25 4.78
C VAL A 55 61.44 3.31 5.51
N ALA A 56 60.98 2.15 5.99
CA ALA A 56 61.83 1.15 6.62
C ALA A 56 62.92 0.63 5.66
N ARG A 57 62.56 0.38 4.39
CA ARG A 57 63.52 -0.04 3.35
C ARG A 57 64.56 1.03 3.02
N ASP A 58 64.16 2.29 2.93
CA ASP A 58 65.08 3.42 2.71
C ASP A 58 66.04 3.59 3.90
N GLN A 59 65.54 3.47 5.13
CA GLN A 59 66.38 3.53 6.34
C GLN A 59 67.36 2.35 6.42
N LEU A 60 66.96 1.15 5.98
CA LEU A 60 67.84 -0.01 5.91
C LEU A 60 68.98 0.21 4.90
N ALA A 61 68.66 0.82 3.74
CA ALA A 61 69.64 1.16 2.72
C ALA A 61 70.67 2.21 3.19
N ARG A 62 70.28 3.05 4.17
CA ARG A 62 71.13 4.06 4.82
C ARG A 62 71.79 3.57 6.13
N ASP A 63 71.73 2.27 6.42
CA ASP A 63 72.26 1.64 7.64
C ASP A 63 71.64 2.15 8.97
N HIS A 64 70.46 2.77 8.95
CA HIS A 64 69.73 3.23 10.14
C HIS A 64 68.91 2.08 10.79
N ARG A 65 69.61 1.16 11.45
CA ARG A 65 69.05 -0.11 11.96
C ARG A 65 67.90 0.06 12.96
N ASP A 66 68.08 0.92 13.96
CA ASP A 66 67.07 1.08 15.02
C ASP A 66 65.79 1.74 14.48
N SER A 67 65.96 2.76 13.62
CA SER A 67 64.84 3.39 12.92
C SER A 67 64.13 2.39 11.99
N THR A 68 64.90 1.56 11.25
CA THR A 68 64.35 0.52 10.37
C THR A 68 63.45 -0.45 11.14
N ILE A 69 63.90 -0.91 12.32
CA ILE A 69 63.12 -1.84 13.16
C ILE A 69 61.83 -1.18 13.64
N ASN A 70 61.89 0.08 14.06
CA ASN A 70 60.71 0.81 14.52
C ASN A 70 59.69 1.02 13.39
N GLU A 71 60.14 1.41 12.20
CA GLU A 71 59.25 1.63 11.07
C GLU A 71 58.71 0.31 10.50
N ALA A 72 59.51 -0.77 10.47
CA ALA A 72 59.04 -2.09 10.09
C ALA A 72 57.94 -2.60 11.05
N ARG A 73 58.11 -2.41 12.36
CA ARG A 73 57.07 -2.73 13.36
C ARG A 73 55.81 -1.89 13.16
N ARG A 74 55.97 -0.60 12.83
CA ARG A 74 54.85 0.28 12.50
C ARG A 74 54.09 -0.22 11.28
N ALA A 75 54.80 -0.60 10.22
CA ALA A 75 54.20 -1.21 9.03
C ALA A 75 53.45 -2.51 9.38
N SER A 76 54.05 -3.39 10.18
CA SER A 76 53.39 -4.62 10.66
C SER A 76 52.12 -4.34 11.43
N GLY A 77 52.15 -3.40 12.39
CA GLY A 77 50.96 -3.05 13.18
C GLY A 77 49.85 -2.43 12.33
N LEU A 78 50.20 -1.60 11.35
CA LEU A 78 49.23 -1.04 10.40
C LEU A 78 48.64 -2.12 9.48
N ALA A 79 49.43 -3.11 9.06
CA ALA A 79 48.93 -4.23 8.27
C ALA A 79 47.94 -5.11 9.06
N ASP A 80 48.26 -5.42 10.32
CA ASP A 80 47.38 -6.16 11.22
C ASP A 80 46.07 -5.38 11.46
N GLN A 81 46.16 -4.06 11.72
CA GLN A 81 45.00 -3.18 11.87
C GLN A 81 44.14 -3.13 10.60
N ALA A 82 44.77 -3.02 9.43
CA ALA A 82 44.06 -2.99 8.15
C ALA A 82 43.29 -4.30 7.90
N LEU A 83 43.84 -5.45 8.32
CA LEU A 83 43.15 -6.73 8.23
C LEU A 83 41.90 -6.77 9.12
N GLU A 84 42.00 -6.31 10.36
CA GLU A 84 40.84 -6.21 11.26
C GLU A 84 39.76 -5.26 10.71
N GLU A 85 40.16 -4.09 10.20
CA GLU A 85 39.25 -3.14 9.56
C GLU A 85 38.60 -3.74 8.32
N ALA A 86 39.36 -4.48 7.51
CA ALA A 86 38.85 -5.13 6.33
C ALA A 86 37.77 -6.16 6.65
N GLU A 87 37.99 -7.01 7.65
CA GLU A 87 36.99 -7.99 8.08
C GLU A 87 35.73 -7.34 8.68
N ARG A 88 35.90 -6.25 9.46
CA ARG A 88 34.77 -5.45 9.97
C ARG A 88 33.97 -4.84 8.83
N ASN A 89 34.63 -4.21 7.87
CA ASN A 89 33.98 -3.52 6.74
C ASN A 89 33.31 -4.51 5.79
N LYS A 90 33.92 -5.66 5.53
CA LYS A 90 33.33 -6.75 4.76
C LYS A 90 32.06 -7.29 5.40
N THR A 91 32.08 -7.48 6.72
CA THR A 91 30.90 -7.93 7.48
C THR A 91 29.78 -6.88 7.42
N ALA A 92 30.12 -5.60 7.59
CA ALA A 92 29.16 -4.50 7.49
C ALA A 92 28.57 -4.34 6.07
N GLN A 93 29.37 -4.56 5.03
CA GLN A 93 28.87 -4.58 3.65
C GLN A 93 27.89 -5.74 3.43
N ALA A 94 28.23 -6.94 3.90
CA ALA A 94 27.35 -8.09 3.79
C ALA A 94 26.02 -7.91 4.55
N SER A 95 26.02 -7.24 5.71
CA SER A 95 24.77 -6.92 6.42
C SER A 95 23.94 -5.90 5.66
N ASN A 96 24.56 -4.83 5.15
CA ASN A 96 23.87 -3.80 4.37
C ASN A 96 23.23 -4.39 3.10
N GLU A 97 23.92 -5.30 2.40
CA GLU A 97 23.37 -5.99 1.23
C GLU A 97 22.16 -6.86 1.59
N ARG A 98 22.19 -7.55 2.73
CA ARG A 98 21.04 -8.35 3.21
C ARG A 98 19.86 -7.46 3.55
N GLU A 99 20.09 -6.36 4.24
CA GLU A 99 19.05 -5.39 4.58
C GLU A 99 18.44 -4.76 3.32
N GLN A 100 19.26 -4.40 2.33
CA GLN A 100 18.78 -3.89 1.05
C GLN A 100 17.93 -4.91 0.30
N ARG A 101 18.31 -6.20 0.31
CA ARG A 101 17.51 -7.27 -0.30
C ARG A 101 16.16 -7.43 0.40
N LEU A 102 16.15 -7.45 1.73
CA LEU A 102 14.90 -7.54 2.51
C LEU A 102 14.00 -6.32 2.29
N ALA A 103 14.58 -5.12 2.22
CA ALA A 103 13.84 -3.90 1.92
C ALA A 103 13.26 -3.91 0.50
N ALA A 104 14.02 -4.38 -0.49
CA ALA A 104 13.55 -4.51 -1.86
C ALA A 104 12.42 -5.55 -1.99
N GLU A 105 12.53 -6.68 -1.28
CA GLU A 105 11.49 -7.71 -1.24
C GLU A 105 10.21 -7.20 -0.56
N ALA A 106 10.32 -6.49 0.55
CA ALA A 106 9.18 -5.85 1.21
C ALA A 106 8.49 -4.82 0.30
N ALA A 107 9.27 -4.01 -0.42
CA ALA A 107 8.73 -3.04 -1.39
C ALA A 107 8.01 -3.74 -2.56
N ALA A 108 8.57 -4.84 -3.09
CA ALA A 108 7.94 -5.62 -4.14
C ALA A 108 6.61 -6.25 -3.68
N ASN A 109 6.57 -6.78 -2.46
CA ASN A 109 5.37 -7.37 -1.88
C ASN A 109 4.26 -6.33 -1.62
N ALA A 110 4.64 -5.14 -1.17
CA ALA A 110 3.70 -4.02 -1.01
C ALA A 110 3.11 -3.61 -2.38
N ALA A 111 3.95 -3.40 -3.40
CA ALA A 111 3.50 -3.06 -4.75
C ALA A 111 2.59 -4.14 -5.37
N ALA A 112 2.86 -5.43 -5.11
CA ALA A 112 1.99 -6.51 -5.57
C ALA A 112 0.61 -6.50 -4.90
N SER A 113 0.57 -6.17 -3.61
CA SER A 113 -0.67 -6.06 -2.83
C SER A 113 -1.51 -4.86 -3.29
N ASP A 114 -0.87 -3.70 -3.52
CA ASP A 114 -1.54 -2.52 -4.06
C ASP A 114 -2.12 -2.78 -5.46
N ALA A 115 -1.36 -3.45 -6.33
CA ALA A 115 -1.83 -3.83 -7.66
C ALA A 115 -3.01 -4.83 -7.60
N ALA A 116 -3.03 -5.74 -6.63
CA ALA A 116 -4.16 -6.65 -6.43
C ALA A 116 -5.41 -5.90 -5.96
N ALA A 117 -5.27 -4.98 -4.99
CA ALA A 117 -6.36 -4.15 -4.51
C ALA A 117 -6.95 -3.26 -5.61
N GLU A 118 -6.11 -2.65 -6.46
CA GLU A 118 -6.58 -1.88 -7.62
C GLU A 118 -7.37 -2.74 -8.61
N ARG A 119 -6.93 -3.97 -8.89
CA ARG A 119 -7.65 -4.88 -9.79
C ARG A 119 -9.02 -5.25 -9.23
N GLU A 120 -9.10 -5.52 -7.93
CA GLU A 120 -10.36 -5.82 -7.25
C GLU A 120 -11.32 -4.63 -7.31
N GLN A 121 -10.82 -3.41 -7.05
CA GLN A 121 -11.63 -2.19 -7.17
C GLN A 121 -12.17 -1.96 -8.59
N ARG A 122 -11.35 -2.19 -9.61
CA ARG A 122 -11.78 -2.08 -11.02
C ARG A 122 -12.86 -3.12 -11.35
N ALA A 123 -12.67 -4.37 -10.96
CA ALA A 123 -13.65 -5.43 -11.18
C ALA A 123 -14.99 -5.15 -10.45
N ALA A 124 -14.93 -4.59 -9.23
CA ALA A 124 -16.12 -4.17 -8.50
C ALA A 124 -16.86 -3.01 -9.20
N ALA A 125 -16.12 -2.01 -9.70
CA ALA A 125 -16.68 -0.90 -10.46
C ALA A 125 -17.35 -1.35 -11.77
N GLU A 126 -16.70 -2.26 -12.51
CA GLU A 126 -17.26 -2.86 -13.73
C GLU A 126 -18.54 -3.65 -13.45
N SER A 127 -18.54 -4.43 -12.36
CA SER A 127 -19.72 -5.19 -11.92
C SER A 127 -20.88 -4.27 -11.54
N ALA A 128 -20.61 -3.18 -10.81
CA ALA A 128 -21.61 -2.18 -10.46
C ALA A 128 -22.17 -1.47 -11.70
N ALA A 129 -21.31 -1.13 -12.68
CA ALA A 129 -21.74 -0.52 -13.93
C ALA A 129 -22.66 -1.46 -14.74
N ALA A 130 -22.32 -2.74 -14.84
CA ALA A 130 -23.17 -3.74 -15.50
C ALA A 130 -24.53 -3.90 -14.81
N GLN A 131 -24.55 -3.92 -13.47
CA GLN A 131 -25.80 -3.96 -12.71
C GLN A 131 -26.67 -2.71 -12.94
N ALA A 132 -26.07 -1.52 -12.96
CA ALA A 132 -26.78 -0.28 -13.24
C ALA A 132 -27.37 -0.27 -14.66
N GLN A 133 -26.64 -0.77 -15.67
CA GLN A 133 -27.14 -0.91 -17.03
C GLN A 133 -28.33 -1.87 -17.12
N ASN A 134 -28.24 -3.02 -16.45
CA ASN A 134 -29.33 -4.00 -16.41
C ASN A 134 -30.58 -3.44 -15.72
N GLN A 135 -30.42 -2.70 -14.63
CA GLN A 135 -31.53 -2.04 -13.94
C GLN A 135 -32.18 -0.96 -14.81
N ALA A 136 -31.38 -0.15 -15.51
CA ALA A 136 -31.89 0.87 -16.43
C ALA A 136 -32.67 0.24 -17.61
N ALA A 137 -32.18 -0.88 -18.15
CA ALA A 137 -32.87 -1.63 -19.20
C ALA A 137 -34.19 -2.27 -18.71
N ALA A 138 -34.21 -2.82 -17.49
CA ALA A 138 -35.44 -3.35 -16.90
C ALA A 138 -36.48 -2.25 -16.65
N ALA A 139 -36.03 -1.09 -16.13
CA ALA A 139 -36.90 0.06 -15.89
C ALA A 139 -37.50 0.61 -17.20
N SER A 140 -36.73 0.65 -18.30
CA SER A 140 -37.23 1.11 -19.60
C SER A 140 -38.26 0.14 -20.20
N GLN A 141 -38.05 -1.17 -20.08
CA GLN A 141 -39.05 -2.18 -20.49
C GLN A 141 -40.35 -2.05 -19.70
N GLN A 142 -40.26 -1.86 -18.38
CA GLN A 142 -41.43 -1.69 -17.53
C GLN A 142 -42.19 -0.39 -17.86
N ALA A 143 -41.48 0.70 -18.16
CA ALA A 143 -42.08 1.94 -18.60
C ALA A 143 -42.83 1.77 -19.94
N ALA A 144 -42.23 1.07 -20.92
CA ALA A 144 -42.89 0.78 -22.20
C ALA A 144 -44.14 -0.10 -22.04
N ALA A 145 -44.08 -1.13 -21.19
CA ALA A 145 -45.22 -1.98 -20.88
C ALA A 145 -46.37 -1.19 -20.20
N ALA A 146 -46.04 -0.29 -19.27
CA ALA A 146 -47.03 0.58 -18.62
C ALA A 146 -47.70 1.53 -19.63
N GLN A 147 -46.95 2.07 -20.60
CA GLN A 147 -47.50 2.90 -21.67
C GLN A 147 -48.46 2.11 -22.57
N GLN A 148 -48.11 0.88 -22.97
CA GLN A 148 -49.01 0.02 -23.75
C GLN A 148 -50.28 -0.35 -22.97
N ALA A 149 -50.16 -0.68 -21.68
CA ALA A 149 -51.32 -0.95 -20.85
C ALA A 149 -52.24 0.28 -20.76
N ALA A 150 -51.66 1.49 -20.66
CA ALA A 150 -52.42 2.73 -20.63
C ALA A 150 -53.14 3.01 -21.98
N THR A 151 -52.53 2.72 -23.13
CA THR A 151 -53.19 2.90 -24.43
C THR A 151 -54.32 1.90 -24.66
N VAL A 152 -54.14 0.64 -24.26
CA VAL A 152 -55.21 -0.38 -24.32
C VAL A 152 -56.38 0.01 -23.41
N ALA A 153 -56.10 0.38 -22.16
CA ALA A 153 -57.14 0.83 -21.23
C ALA A 153 -57.90 2.07 -21.75
N ALA A 154 -57.21 3.01 -22.40
CA ALA A 154 -57.83 4.18 -23.03
C ALA A 154 -58.73 3.79 -24.21
N ALA A 155 -58.31 2.82 -25.04
CA ALA A 155 -59.10 2.31 -26.16
C ALA A 155 -60.36 1.56 -25.68
N GLU A 156 -60.22 0.69 -24.66
CA GLU A 156 -61.35 0.00 -24.04
C GLU A 156 -62.37 0.98 -23.43
N ALA A 157 -61.88 2.02 -22.74
CA ALA A 157 -62.73 3.07 -22.20
C ALA A 157 -63.45 3.88 -23.30
N ALA A 158 -62.87 4.03 -24.48
CA ALA A 158 -63.52 4.66 -25.63
C ALA A 158 -64.60 3.75 -26.23
N ALA A 159 -64.32 2.46 -26.43
CA ALA A 159 -65.30 1.49 -26.94
C ALA A 159 -66.51 1.30 -26.02
N ALA A 160 -66.31 1.39 -24.70
CA ALA A 160 -67.40 1.35 -23.72
C ALA A 160 -68.36 2.55 -23.82
N LYS A 161 -67.91 3.69 -24.38
CA LYS A 161 -68.78 4.86 -24.61
C LYS A 161 -69.68 4.70 -25.84
N GLU A 162 -69.27 3.91 -26.83
CA GLU A 162 -70.04 3.69 -28.07
C GLU A 162 -71.14 2.62 -27.94
N SER A 163 -71.10 1.80 -26.89
CA SER A 163 -72.02 0.67 -26.67
C SER A 163 -73.14 0.97 -25.66
N SER A 164 -73.42 2.25 -25.36
CA SER A 164 -74.49 2.61 -24.43
C SER A 164 -75.87 2.21 -24.99
N THR A 165 -76.42 1.13 -24.47
CA THR A 165 -77.83 0.77 -24.62
C THR A 165 -78.57 1.28 -23.39
N THR A 166 -79.56 2.15 -23.61
CA THR A 166 -80.38 2.73 -22.54
C THR A 166 -81.20 1.65 -21.85
N ILE A 167 -80.84 1.28 -20.62
CA ILE A 167 -81.72 0.52 -19.71
C ILE A 167 -82.31 1.52 -18.71
N THR A 168 -83.60 1.78 -18.87
CA THR A 168 -84.40 2.53 -17.89
C THR A 168 -84.79 1.58 -16.75
N THR A 169 -84.03 1.57 -15.66
CA THR A 169 -84.47 0.91 -14.42
C THR A 169 -85.12 1.94 -13.51
N THR A 170 -86.45 1.95 -13.45
CA THR A 170 -87.22 2.79 -12.53
C THR A 170 -87.27 2.11 -11.16
N THR A 171 -86.41 2.52 -10.23
CA THR A 171 -86.53 2.10 -8.82
C THR A 171 -87.35 3.13 -8.05
N SER A 172 -88.61 2.82 -7.74
CA SER A 172 -89.41 3.61 -6.80
C SER A 172 -88.92 3.34 -5.37
N ALA A 173 -88.40 4.36 -4.69
CA ALA A 173 -88.07 4.27 -3.28
C ALA A 173 -89.36 4.40 -2.42
N PRO A 174 -89.67 3.46 -1.50
CA PRO A 174 -90.74 3.63 -0.55
C PRO A 174 -90.39 4.68 0.53
N ALA A 175 -91.43 5.38 0.99
CA ALA A 175 -91.37 6.46 1.97
C ALA A 175 -90.69 6.06 3.29
N ALA A 176 -89.86 6.96 3.84
CA ALA A 176 -89.15 6.76 5.09
C ALA A 176 -90.11 6.67 6.30
N ARG A 177 -90.11 5.53 6.99
CA ARG A 177 -90.69 5.39 8.33
C ARG A 177 -89.67 5.85 9.37
N SER A 178 -90.02 6.85 10.16
CA SER A 178 -89.26 7.25 11.35
C SER A 178 -89.49 6.24 12.48
N TYR A 179 -88.42 5.64 12.99
CA TYR A 179 -88.43 4.93 14.26
C TYR A 179 -87.68 5.76 15.31
N SER A 180 -88.41 6.22 16.32
CA SER A 180 -87.86 6.82 17.54
C SER A 180 -87.27 5.70 18.41
N SER A 181 -85.94 5.70 18.61
CA SER A 181 -85.31 4.90 19.66
C SER A 181 -84.85 5.82 20.81
N LYS A 182 -85.37 5.56 22.01
CA LYS A 182 -84.92 6.20 23.25
C LYS A 182 -83.55 5.63 23.62
N LYS A 183 -82.55 6.50 23.88
CA LYS A 183 -81.28 6.09 24.51
C LYS A 183 -81.13 6.74 25.88
N THR A 184 -80.88 5.89 26.86
CA THR A 184 -80.53 6.17 28.25
C THR A 184 -79.17 6.87 28.35
N THR A 185 -79.07 7.86 29.23
CA THR A 185 -77.92 8.76 29.41
C THR A 185 -76.78 8.09 30.18
N VAL A 186 -75.55 8.18 29.65
CA VAL A 186 -74.31 8.10 30.44
C VAL A 186 -73.45 9.31 30.09
N LYS A 187 -73.12 10.13 31.09
CA LYS A 187 -72.36 11.38 30.94
C LYS A 187 -70.86 11.08 30.84
N ARG A 188 -70.21 11.58 29.79
CA ARG A 188 -68.82 12.05 29.86
C ARG A 188 -68.55 13.09 28.77
N THR A 189 -67.97 14.20 29.19
CA THR A 189 -67.77 15.45 28.46
C THR A 189 -66.56 15.37 27.53
N VAL A 190 -66.77 15.54 26.21
CA VAL A 190 -65.73 15.98 25.25
C VAL A 190 -66.41 16.84 24.18
N ARG A 191 -65.78 17.98 23.86
CA ARG A 191 -66.29 19.04 22.97
C ARG A 191 -66.45 18.53 21.52
N LYS A 192 -67.60 18.84 20.91
CA LYS A 192 -67.96 18.57 19.51
C LYS A 192 -67.48 19.70 18.60
N PRO A 193 -66.89 19.43 17.43
CA PRO A 193 -67.11 20.26 16.25
C PRO A 193 -68.48 19.96 15.63
N ALA A 194 -69.15 21.00 15.14
CA ALA A 194 -70.47 20.95 14.54
C ALA A 194 -70.48 20.13 13.25
N THR A 195 -71.44 19.23 13.11
CA THR A 195 -71.80 18.58 11.84
C THR A 195 -72.70 19.52 11.05
N THR A 196 -72.17 20.12 9.99
CA THR A 196 -72.96 20.80 8.96
C THR A 196 -73.74 19.75 8.18
N ALA A 197 -75.04 19.95 8.00
CA ALA A 197 -75.86 19.14 7.12
C ALA A 197 -75.29 19.19 5.69
N ALA A 198 -75.15 18.03 5.06
CA ALA A 198 -74.72 17.93 3.68
C ALA A 198 -75.74 18.60 2.74
N PRO A 199 -75.31 19.40 1.76
CA PRO A 199 -76.19 19.81 0.67
C PRO A 199 -76.62 18.57 -0.11
N ARG A 200 -77.93 18.48 -0.35
CA ARG A 200 -78.52 17.45 -1.19
C ARG A 200 -78.32 17.87 -2.64
N THR A 201 -77.36 17.24 -3.33
CA THR A 201 -77.10 17.51 -4.75
C THR A 201 -78.09 16.72 -5.59
N THR A 202 -79.00 17.42 -6.26
CA THR A 202 -79.75 16.87 -7.39
C THR A 202 -78.93 17.18 -8.65
N THR A 203 -78.26 16.19 -9.21
CA THR A 203 -77.65 16.32 -10.53
C THR A 203 -78.67 15.86 -11.56
N THR A 204 -79.31 16.81 -12.22
CA THR A 204 -80.06 16.57 -13.46
C THR A 204 -79.07 16.66 -14.61
N THR A 205 -78.65 15.53 -15.16
CA THR A 205 -77.94 15.53 -16.44
C THR A 205 -78.94 15.16 -17.53
N THR A 206 -79.47 16.17 -18.21
CA THR A 206 -80.14 16.00 -19.50
C THR A 206 -79.05 15.92 -20.56
N VAL A 207 -78.91 14.79 -21.24
CA VAL A 207 -78.18 14.75 -22.51
C VAL A 207 -79.22 14.46 -23.57
N GLU A 208 -79.66 15.51 -24.27
CA GLU A 208 -80.46 15.38 -25.48
C GLU A 208 -79.53 14.98 -26.63
N THR A 209 -79.82 13.82 -27.21
CA THR A 209 -79.47 13.50 -28.58
C THR A 209 -80.43 14.26 -29.51
N LYS A 210 -79.94 14.93 -30.55
CA LYS A 210 -80.78 15.24 -31.72
C LYS A 210 -80.03 14.94 -33.01
N ASN A 211 -80.65 14.04 -33.78
CA ASN A 211 -80.36 13.76 -35.17
C ASN A 211 -80.95 14.88 -36.04
N ASN A 212 -80.24 15.24 -37.10
CA ASN A 212 -80.83 15.68 -38.37
C ASN A 212 -80.08 14.97 -39.50
#